data_AF-A0A965SS59-F1
#
_entry.id   AF-A0A965SS59-F1
#
_cell.length_a   1.000
_cell.length_b   1.000
_cell.length_c   1.000
_cell.angle_alpha   90.00
_cell.angle_beta   90.00
_cell.angle_gamma   90.00
#
_symmetry.space_group_name_H-M   'P 1'
#
loop_
_entity.id
_entity.type
_entity.pdbx_description
1 polymer ?
#
loop_
_entity_poly.entity_id
_entity_poly.type
_entity_poly.pdbx_seq_one_letter_code
_entity_poly.pdbx_strand_id
1 'polypeptide(L)'
;MNSSIKNRQAFLSCFYTFIRFFKRMGFVWFVWILSFNISFANSSNCYAIKNTDAKNFCLAISQQQASYCYSIRESDDKNMCLAQVKKQKSSCYSIKSSDQKNQCLALVP
;
A
#
# COMPACT_ATOMS: atom_id res chain seq x y z
N MET A 1 19.15 2.94 -2.77
CA MET A 1 18.49 4.07 -3.46
C MET A 1 17.95 3.58 -4.82
N ASN A 2 16.84 2.81 -4.90
CA ASN A 2 16.54 2.15 -6.19
C ASN A 2 15.08 1.76 -6.51
N SER A 3 14.07 2.27 -5.80
CA SER A 3 12.66 1.91 -6.09
C SER A 3 11.78 3.09 -6.48
N SER A 4 12.17 4.32 -6.14
CA SER A 4 11.40 5.53 -6.44
C SER A 4 11.68 6.11 -7.84
N ILE A 5 12.85 5.81 -8.43
CA ILE A 5 13.30 6.40 -9.71
C ILE A 5 12.69 5.65 -10.92
N LYS A 6 12.55 4.31 -10.85
CA LYS A 6 11.92 3.52 -11.93
C LYS A 6 10.46 3.90 -12.18
N ASN A 7 9.72 4.26 -11.11
CA ASN A 7 8.33 4.70 -11.22
C ASN A 7 8.22 6.12 -11.83
N ARG A 8 9.20 7.00 -11.56
CA ARG A 8 9.28 8.36 -12.12
C ARG A 8 9.57 8.37 -13.62
N GLN A 9 10.41 7.44 -14.10
CA GLN A 9 10.81 7.36 -15.51
C GLN A 9 9.69 6.80 -16.41
N ALA A 10 8.97 5.76 -15.96
CA ALA A 10 7.81 5.25 -16.70
C ALA A 10 6.69 6.30 -16.85
N PHE A 11 6.49 7.11 -15.80
CA PHE A 11 5.49 8.17 -15.76
C PHE A 11 5.82 9.30 -16.76
N LEU A 12 7.08 9.72 -16.85
CA LEU A 12 7.53 10.80 -17.76
C LEU A 12 7.41 10.43 -19.24
N SER A 13 7.70 9.18 -19.62
CA SER A 13 7.57 8.71 -21.00
C SER A 13 6.12 8.55 -21.44
N CYS A 14 5.21 8.16 -20.53
CA CYS A 14 3.78 8.10 -20.82
C CYS A 14 3.19 9.53 -20.97
N PHE A 15 3.63 10.45 -20.11
CA PHE A 15 3.21 11.86 -20.11
C PHE A 15 3.56 12.59 -21.43
N TYR A 16 4.74 12.31 -22.01
CA TYR A 16 5.21 13.01 -23.22
C TYR A 16 4.46 12.59 -24.50
N THR A 17 4.16 11.30 -24.65
CA THR A 17 3.35 10.79 -25.77
C THR A 17 1.91 11.26 -25.68
N PHE A 18 1.38 11.35 -24.45
CA PHE A 18 0.02 11.81 -24.18
C PHE A 18 -0.12 13.31 -24.46
N ILE A 19 0.82 14.16 -24.01
CA ILE A 19 0.83 15.61 -24.31
C ILE A 19 0.82 15.91 -25.81
N ARG A 20 1.56 15.13 -26.62
CA ARG A 20 1.59 15.31 -28.09
C ARG A 20 0.23 15.01 -28.73
N PHE A 21 -0.55 14.13 -28.13
CA PHE A 21 -1.91 13.81 -28.57
C PHE A 21 -2.91 14.92 -28.18
N PHE A 22 -2.78 15.51 -26.99
CA PHE A 22 -3.68 16.57 -26.51
C PHE A 22 -3.48 17.94 -27.12
N LYS A 23 -2.30 18.22 -27.70
CA LYS A 23 -2.06 19.46 -28.45
C LYS A 23 -3.01 19.61 -29.66
N ARG A 24 -3.66 18.53 -30.09
CA ARG A 24 -4.52 18.47 -31.28
C ARG A 24 -6.03 18.60 -30.98
N MET A 25 -6.47 18.51 -29.72
CA MET A 25 -7.91 18.43 -29.36
C MET A 25 -8.44 19.51 -28.40
N GLY A 26 -7.74 20.63 -28.25
CA GLY A 26 -8.31 21.86 -27.69
C GLY A 26 -8.60 21.87 -26.17
N PHE A 27 -9.01 23.05 -25.71
CA PHE A 27 -9.10 23.53 -24.31
C PHE A 27 -10.05 22.71 -23.38
N VAL A 28 -10.85 21.81 -23.93
CA VAL A 28 -11.90 21.06 -23.21
C VAL A 28 -11.33 19.97 -22.30
N TRP A 29 -10.12 19.48 -22.58
CA TRP A 29 -9.49 18.41 -21.79
C TRP A 29 -8.90 18.90 -20.46
N PHE A 30 -8.65 20.20 -20.31
CA PHE A 30 -8.03 20.79 -19.12
C PHE A 30 -8.93 20.72 -17.87
N VAL A 31 -10.25 20.71 -18.06
CA VAL A 31 -11.25 20.66 -16.97
C VAL A 31 -11.46 19.25 -16.43
N TRP A 32 -11.15 18.20 -17.21
CA TRP A 32 -11.38 16.80 -16.84
C TRP A 32 -10.22 16.16 -16.05
N ILE A 33 -9.02 16.76 -16.06
CA ILE A 33 -7.84 16.23 -15.35
C ILE A 33 -7.86 16.57 -13.86
N LEU A 34 -8.58 17.62 -13.45
CA LEU A 34 -8.63 18.08 -12.05
C LEU A 34 -9.34 17.12 -11.09
N SER A 35 -9.93 16.02 -11.58
CA SER A 35 -10.66 15.05 -10.76
C SER A 35 -9.83 13.88 -10.22
N PHE A 36 -8.58 13.68 -10.67
CA PHE A 36 -7.72 12.59 -10.17
C PHE A 36 -6.93 13.02 -8.93
N ASN A 37 -7.58 12.99 -7.76
CA ASN A 37 -6.91 13.07 -6.48
C ASN A 37 -6.13 11.77 -6.22
N ILE A 38 -4.82 11.78 -6.50
CA ILE A 38 -3.94 10.67 -6.15
C ILE A 38 -3.54 10.83 -4.68
N SER A 39 -4.18 10.07 -3.78
CA SER A 39 -3.82 10.02 -2.37
C SER A 39 -2.61 9.11 -2.18
N PHE A 40 -1.43 9.70 -1.99
CA PHE A 40 -0.21 8.97 -1.64
C PHE A 40 -0.19 8.73 -0.12
N ALA A 41 -0.45 7.49 0.31
CA ALA A 41 -0.24 7.09 1.69
C ALA A 41 1.27 7.18 2.02
N ASN A 42 1.65 8.19 2.81
CA ASN A 42 3.04 8.51 3.08
C ASN A 42 3.60 7.55 4.15
N SER A 43 4.36 6.55 3.73
CA SER A 43 4.94 5.51 4.62
C SER A 43 5.86 6.08 5.71
N SER A 44 6.29 7.33 5.56
CA SER A 44 7.16 8.07 6.49
C SER A 44 6.57 8.15 7.92
N ASN A 45 5.24 8.18 8.06
CA ASN A 45 4.59 8.30 9.36
C ASN A 45 4.76 7.04 10.23
N CYS A 46 4.97 5.87 9.62
CA CYS A 46 5.18 4.63 10.37
C CYS A 46 6.43 4.66 11.25
N TYR A 47 7.46 5.43 10.89
CA TYR A 47 8.70 5.52 11.66
C TYR A 47 8.56 6.28 12.99
N ALA A 48 7.52 7.11 13.13
CA ALA A 48 7.22 7.83 14.37
C ALA A 48 6.57 6.94 15.45
N ILE A 49 6.12 5.74 15.07
CA ILE A 49 5.47 4.80 15.99
C ILE A 49 6.52 4.22 16.95
N LYS A 50 6.31 4.42 18.27
CA LYS A 50 7.22 3.92 19.33
C LYS A 50 7.16 2.40 19.50
N ASN A 51 5.98 1.80 19.34
CA ASN A 51 5.82 0.35 19.43
C ASN A 51 6.39 -0.31 18.17
N THR A 52 7.39 -1.18 18.35
CA THR A 52 8.08 -1.87 17.26
C THR A 52 7.15 -2.74 16.41
N ASP A 53 6.21 -3.45 17.03
CA ASP A 53 5.29 -4.35 16.33
C ASP A 53 4.31 -3.53 15.49
N ALA A 54 3.71 -2.49 16.07
CA ALA A 54 2.81 -1.57 15.35
C ALA A 54 3.54 -0.80 14.23
N LYS A 55 4.81 -0.42 14.45
CA LYS A 55 5.67 0.18 13.43
C LYS A 55 5.87 -0.79 12.26
N ASN A 56 6.26 -2.04 12.55
CA ASN A 56 6.50 -3.05 11.53
C ASN A 56 5.21 -3.40 10.77
N PHE A 57 4.08 -3.48 11.46
CA PHE A 57 2.76 -3.66 10.83
C PHE A 57 2.47 -2.52 9.84
N CYS A 58 2.61 -1.27 10.28
CA CYS A 58 2.40 -0.10 9.43
C CYS A 58 3.32 -0.09 8.21
N LEU A 59 4.62 -0.40 8.40
CA LEU A 59 5.58 -0.50 7.31
C LEU A 59 5.24 -1.62 6.34
N ALA A 60 4.82 -2.78 6.84
CA ALA A 60 4.44 -3.92 6.02
C ALA A 60 3.27 -3.59 5.08
N ILE A 61 2.23 -2.95 5.60
CA ILE A 61 1.04 -2.56 4.82
C ILE A 61 1.37 -1.43 3.85
N SER A 62 2.11 -0.42 4.31
CA SER A 62 2.46 0.74 3.49
C SER A 62 3.39 0.39 2.33
N GLN A 63 4.33 -0.52 2.56
CA GLN A 63 5.31 -0.96 1.55
C GLN A 63 4.89 -2.24 0.83
N GLN A 64 3.78 -2.87 1.23
CA GLN A 64 3.32 -4.17 0.74
C GLN A 64 4.43 -5.25 0.83
N GLN A 65 5.19 -5.24 1.93
CA GLN A 65 6.33 -6.14 2.13
C GLN A 65 6.10 -7.05 3.34
N ALA A 66 5.99 -8.36 3.08
CA ALA A 66 5.75 -9.36 4.11
C ALA A 66 6.94 -9.57 5.06
N SER A 67 8.16 -9.15 4.67
CA SER A 67 9.38 -9.20 5.49
C SER A 67 9.18 -8.53 6.84
N TYR A 68 8.53 -7.36 6.87
CA TYR A 68 8.23 -6.63 8.10
C TYR A 68 7.24 -7.37 8.99
N CYS A 69 6.28 -8.11 8.43
CA CYS A 69 5.36 -8.93 9.22
C CYS A 69 6.09 -10.02 10.01
N TYR A 70 7.18 -10.59 9.45
CA TYR A 70 7.98 -11.60 10.16
C TYR A 70 8.79 -11.03 11.33
N SER A 71 8.98 -9.70 11.38
CA SER A 71 9.64 -9.01 12.50
C SER A 71 8.68 -8.70 13.66
N ILE A 72 7.38 -8.93 13.49
CA ILE A 72 6.37 -8.76 14.56
C ILE A 72 6.48 -9.92 15.55
N ARG A 73 6.56 -9.59 16.85
CA ARG A 73 6.74 -10.57 17.92
C ARG A 73 5.44 -11.26 18.30
N GLU A 74 4.34 -10.51 18.34
CA GLU A 74 3.03 -11.05 18.63
C GLU A 74 2.53 -11.89 17.44
N SER A 75 2.09 -13.12 17.72
CA SER A 75 1.75 -14.11 16.70
C SER A 75 0.48 -13.80 15.93
N ASP A 76 -0.54 -13.27 16.60
CA ASP A 76 -1.84 -12.95 16.02
C ASP A 76 -1.72 -11.71 15.10
N ASP A 77 -1.01 -10.67 15.54
CA ASP A 77 -0.67 -9.47 14.77
C ASP A 77 0.20 -9.81 13.56
N LYS A 78 1.18 -10.69 13.72
CA LYS A 78 1.99 -11.21 12.60
C LYS A 78 1.10 -11.92 11.57
N ASN A 79 0.21 -12.79 12.01
CA ASN A 79 -0.68 -13.54 11.12
C ASN A 79 -1.69 -12.62 10.42
N MET A 80 -2.22 -11.63 11.14
CA MET A 80 -3.09 -10.58 10.58
C MET A 80 -2.35 -9.72 9.55
N CYS A 81 -1.11 -9.32 9.84
CA CYS A 81 -0.25 -8.59 8.91
C CYS A 81 -0.01 -9.41 7.63
N LEU A 82 0.38 -10.68 7.77
CA LEU A 82 0.62 -11.57 6.64
C LEU A 82 -0.63 -11.76 5.80
N ALA A 83 -1.80 -11.93 6.43
CA ALA A 83 -3.07 -12.07 5.74
C ALA A 83 -3.40 -10.83 4.90
N GLN A 84 -3.19 -9.63 5.46
CA GLN A 84 -3.47 -8.37 4.77
C GLN A 84 -2.49 -8.04 3.64
N VAL A 85 -1.20 -8.34 3.81
CA VAL A 85 -0.17 -8.11 2.78
C VAL A 85 -0.28 -9.15 1.66
N LYS A 86 -0.46 -10.44 2.00
CA LYS A 86 -0.58 -11.50 1.00
C LYS A 86 -1.99 -11.62 0.40
N LYS A 87 -2.98 -10.94 0.98
CA LYS A 87 -4.41 -11.04 0.62
C LYS A 87 -4.91 -12.49 0.67
N GLN A 88 -4.52 -13.22 1.73
CA GLN A 88 -4.85 -14.63 1.90
C GLN A 88 -5.54 -14.86 3.24
N LYS A 89 -6.77 -15.35 3.21
CA LYS A 89 -7.54 -15.71 4.42
C LYS A 89 -6.93 -16.88 5.20
N SER A 90 -6.10 -17.71 4.55
CA SER A 90 -5.43 -18.85 5.20
C SER A 90 -4.66 -18.44 6.46
N SER A 91 -3.98 -17.29 6.42
CA SER A 91 -3.23 -16.75 7.57
C SER A 91 -4.15 -16.30 8.72
N CYS A 92 -5.39 -15.87 8.44
CA CYS A 92 -6.34 -15.52 9.49
C CYS A 92 -6.75 -16.73 10.36
N TYR A 93 -6.75 -17.94 9.79
CA TYR A 93 -7.10 -19.15 10.56
C TYR A 93 -6.05 -19.55 11.60
N SER A 94 -4.82 -19.02 11.47
CA SER A 94 -3.73 -19.23 12.44
C SER A 94 -3.78 -18.25 13.62
N ILE A 95 -4.69 -17.28 13.61
CA ILE A 95 -4.92 -16.35 14.72
C ILE A 95 -5.65 -17.09 15.85
N LYS A 96 -5.14 -16.96 17.08
CA LYS A 96 -5.69 -17.65 18.26
C LYS A 96 -6.89 -16.90 18.83
N SER A 97 -6.82 -15.57 18.90
CA SER A 97 -7.94 -14.73 19.34
C SER A 97 -9.13 -14.82 18.39
N SER A 98 -10.31 -15.17 18.90
CA SER A 98 -11.52 -15.29 18.07
C SER A 98 -11.92 -13.97 17.43
N ASP A 99 -11.77 -12.87 18.18
CA ASP A 99 -12.18 -11.54 17.74
C ASP A 99 -11.26 -11.03 16.64
N GLN A 100 -9.94 -11.14 16.84
CA GLN A 100 -8.96 -10.77 15.80
C GLN A 100 -9.09 -11.67 14.56
N LYS A 101 -9.39 -12.96 14.73
CA LYS A 101 -9.61 -13.88 13.62
C LYS A 101 -10.82 -13.44 12.79
N ASN A 102 -11.95 -13.17 13.44
CA ASN A 102 -13.16 -12.72 12.75
C ASN A 102 -12.95 -11.37 12.05
N GLN A 103 -12.23 -10.45 12.71
CA GLN A 103 -11.84 -9.18 12.11
C GLN A 103 -10.93 -9.39 10.87
N CYS A 104 -9.94 -10.27 10.96
CA CYS A 104 -9.06 -10.59 9.84
C CYS A 104 -9.84 -11.17 8.65
N LEU A 105 -10.75 -12.12 8.90
CA LEU A 105 -11.59 -12.72 7.86
C LEU A 105 -12.55 -11.73 7.20
N ALA A 106 -12.97 -10.69 7.92
CA ALA A 106 -13.79 -9.61 7.37
C ALA A 106 -12.98 -8.59 6.56
N LEU A 107 -11.74 -8.31 6.96
CA LEU A 107 -10.86 -7.33 6.29
C LEU A 107 -10.16 -7.87 5.05
N VAL A 108 -9.84 -9.17 5.03
CA VAL A 108 -9.13 -9.81 3.92
C VAL A 108 -10.16 -10.31 2.91
N PRO A 109 -10.07 -9.93 1.62
CA PRO A 109 -11.03 -10.32 0.59
C PRO A 109 -11.01 -11.83 0.30
#